data_AF-A0A936GXV5-F1
#
_entry.id   AF-A0A936GXV5-F1
#
_cell.length_a   1.000
_cell.length_b   1.000
_cell.length_c   1.000
_cell.angle_alpha   90.00
_cell.angle_beta   90.00
_cell.angle_gamma   90.00
#
_symmetry.space_group_name_H-M   'P 1'
#
loop_
_entity.id
_entity.type
_entity.pdbx_description
1 polymer ?
#
loop_
_entity_poly.entity_id
_entity_poly.type
_entity_poly.pdbx_seq_one_letter_code
_entity_poly.pdbx_strand_id
1 'polypeptide(L)'
;MNKLDIDQLLEKFWSAGTTEQEEKELKAYFEQAEIDESHTYAAPFFVDFVQDNSGTEDITHLIIQKLIGKYFDATSSQEEEQLIHEYFAQDAIHDDLKCYKCLFRSFQLMGQVQFNKPLMLKQSPASESRIISLTWIRVAAAAVIFVVGGLFLFKSLNQEQSAPMAKARYIEPENPEEALEMTLQALAMVSRKYKKGEEQLLQGMKTMNNAKGAGN
;
A
#
# COMPACT_ATOMS: atom_id res chain seq x y z
N MET A 1 66.48 -13.83 14.45
CA MET A 1 66.88 -12.52 13.90
C MET A 1 67.85 -11.87 14.87
N ASN A 2 68.87 -11.16 14.39
CA ASN A 2 69.75 -10.40 15.27
C ASN A 2 69.09 -9.05 15.62
N LYS A 3 69.35 -8.53 16.82
CA LYS A 3 68.81 -7.24 17.31
C LYS A 3 68.97 -6.09 16.30
N LEU A 4 70.16 -5.99 15.71
CA LEU A 4 70.52 -4.96 14.73
C LEU A 4 69.67 -4.99 13.45
N ASP A 5 69.17 -6.17 13.07
CA ASP A 5 68.36 -6.37 11.88
C ASP A 5 66.95 -5.82 12.08
N ILE A 6 66.39 -6.00 13.28
CA ILE A 6 65.08 -5.46 13.67
C ILE A 6 65.12 -3.93 13.80
N ASP A 7 66.19 -3.36 14.34
CA ASP A 7 66.37 -1.91 14.44
C ASP A 7 66.35 -1.24 13.04
N GLN A 8 67.04 -1.83 12.07
CA GLN A 8 67.06 -1.35 10.68
C GLN A 8 65.68 -1.47 10.01
N LEU A 9 64.98 -2.59 10.25
CA LEU A 9 63.63 -2.79 9.74
C LEU A 9 62.63 -1.81 10.35
N LEU A 10 62.75 -1.48 11.65
CA LEU A 10 61.93 -0.47 12.31
C LEU A 10 62.19 0.93 11.74
N GLU A 11 63.44 1.32 11.53
CA GLU A 11 63.77 2.60 10.89
C GLU A 11 63.20 2.69 9.47
N LYS A 12 63.30 1.60 8.72
CA LYS A 12 62.71 1.48 7.37
C LYS A 12 61.18 1.53 7.41
N PHE A 13 60.55 0.96 8.44
CA PHE A 13 59.10 1.00 8.64
C PHE A 13 58.63 2.43 8.96
N TRP A 14 59.31 3.12 9.87
CA TRP A 14 59.00 4.52 10.22
C TRP A 14 59.20 5.50 9.06
N SER A 15 60.09 5.16 8.11
CA SER A 15 60.30 5.91 6.87
C SER A 15 59.43 5.44 5.70
N ALA A 16 58.49 4.52 5.93
CA ALA A 16 57.59 3.95 4.93
C ALA A 16 58.31 3.31 3.71
N GLY A 17 59.51 2.77 3.94
CA GLY A 17 60.34 2.13 2.91
C GLY A 17 60.26 0.60 2.90
N THR A 18 59.54 -0.02 3.83
CA THR A 18 59.46 -1.49 4.01
C THR A 18 58.72 -2.19 2.87
N THR A 19 59.10 -3.43 2.62
CA THR A 19 58.40 -4.35 1.71
C THR A 19 57.44 -5.26 2.49
N GLU A 20 56.44 -5.84 1.81
CA GLU A 20 55.47 -6.73 2.46
C GLU A 20 56.10 -7.95 3.15
N GLN A 21 57.27 -8.40 2.69
CA GLN A 21 58.01 -9.51 3.33
C GLN A 21 58.64 -9.05 4.64
N GLU A 22 59.27 -7.88 4.65
CA GLU A 22 59.89 -7.27 5.84
C GLU A 22 58.86 -6.93 6.92
N GLU A 23 57.66 -6.48 6.54
CA GLU A 23 56.58 -6.23 7.48
C GLU A 23 56.03 -7.51 8.11
N LYS A 24 56.00 -8.62 7.35
CA LYS A 24 55.65 -9.95 7.90
C LYS A 24 56.69 -10.43 8.92
N GLU A 25 57.97 -10.15 8.66
CA GLU A 25 59.06 -10.48 9.59
C GLU A 25 58.98 -9.64 10.86
N LEU A 26 58.70 -8.33 10.75
CA LEU A 26 58.43 -7.47 11.91
C LEU A 26 57.23 -7.99 12.72
N LYS A 27 56.12 -8.32 12.07
CA LYS A 27 54.95 -8.92 12.74
C LYS A 27 55.30 -10.22 13.47
N ALA A 28 55.99 -11.15 12.81
CA ALA A 28 56.40 -12.42 13.41
C ALA A 28 57.39 -12.25 14.58
N TYR A 29 58.17 -11.16 14.61
CA TYR A 29 59.03 -10.80 15.73
C TYR A 29 58.21 -10.27 16.93
N PHE A 30 57.25 -9.38 16.70
CA PHE A 30 56.41 -8.81 17.78
C PHE A 30 55.30 -9.74 18.29
N GLU A 31 54.99 -10.82 17.56
CA GLU A 31 54.09 -11.89 18.02
C GLU A 31 54.76 -12.86 19.01
N GLN A 32 56.09 -12.83 19.11
CA GLN A 32 56.83 -13.64 20.09
C GLN A 32 56.66 -13.08 21.50
N ALA A 33 56.52 -13.97 22.49
CA ALA A 33 56.26 -13.61 23.89
C ALA A 33 57.46 -12.92 24.60
N GLU A 34 58.64 -12.92 23.98
CA GLU A 34 59.88 -12.39 24.56
C GLU A 34 60.50 -11.34 23.62
N ILE A 35 60.10 -10.08 23.81
CA ILE A 35 60.54 -8.93 23.03
C ILE A 35 61.64 -8.19 23.81
N ASP A 36 62.73 -7.79 23.14
CA ASP A 36 63.78 -6.96 23.73
C ASP A 36 63.21 -5.64 24.28
N GLU A 37 63.67 -5.21 25.46
CA GLU A 37 63.22 -3.96 26.12
C GLU A 37 63.31 -2.75 25.18
N SER A 38 64.33 -2.67 24.30
CA SER A 38 64.48 -1.55 23.37
C SER A 38 63.43 -1.49 22.27
N HIS A 39 62.73 -2.59 21.98
CA HIS A 39 61.70 -2.65 20.92
C HIS A 39 60.27 -2.55 21.49
N THR A 40 60.13 -2.50 22.81
CA THR A 40 58.83 -2.44 23.50
C THR A 40 57.98 -1.24 23.04
N TYR A 41 58.62 -0.11 22.71
CA TYR A 41 57.91 1.09 22.23
C TYR A 41 57.17 0.87 20.90
N ALA A 42 57.65 -0.05 20.06
CA ALA A 42 57.12 -0.33 18.75
C ALA A 42 56.06 -1.46 18.78
N ALA A 43 56.00 -2.26 19.85
CA ALA A 43 55.08 -3.38 19.97
C ALA A 43 53.61 -3.03 19.67
N PRO A 44 53.02 -1.90 20.15
CA PRO A 44 51.61 -1.59 19.89
C PRO A 44 51.24 -1.44 18.41
N PHE A 45 52.22 -1.24 17.52
CA PHE A 45 51.99 -1.08 16.09
C PHE A 45 51.94 -2.42 15.32
N PHE A 46 52.43 -3.50 15.93
CA PHE A 46 52.56 -4.82 15.32
C PHE A 46 51.75 -5.90 16.04
N VAL A 47 51.18 -5.61 17.20
CA VAL A 47 50.12 -6.43 17.79
C VAL A 47 48.93 -6.38 16.84
N ASP A 48 48.58 -7.54 16.27
CA ASP A 48 47.30 -7.68 15.57
C ASP A 48 46.23 -7.32 16.59
N PHE A 49 45.47 -6.25 16.34
CA PHE A 49 44.23 -6.05 17.04
C PHE A 49 43.43 -7.32 16.76
N VAL A 50 43.36 -8.22 17.75
CA VAL A 50 42.31 -9.23 17.82
C VAL A 50 41.04 -8.43 18.08
N GLN A 51 40.59 -7.77 17.03
CA GLN A 51 39.24 -7.31 16.91
C GLN A 51 38.46 -8.60 16.87
N ASP A 52 37.85 -8.89 18.02
CA ASP A 52 36.88 -9.96 18.14
C ASP A 52 36.00 -9.87 16.90
N ASN A 53 36.11 -10.86 16.00
CA ASN A 53 35.36 -10.90 14.73
C ASN A 53 33.85 -11.07 14.97
N SER A 54 33.37 -10.81 16.18
CA SER A 54 31.97 -10.68 16.57
C SER A 54 31.39 -9.30 16.24
N GLY A 55 32.10 -8.44 15.52
CA GLY A 55 31.66 -7.08 15.26
C GLY A 55 32.17 -6.48 13.94
N THR A 56 32.02 -7.18 12.81
CA THR A 56 31.77 -6.41 11.59
C THR A 56 30.40 -5.79 11.77
N GLU A 57 30.33 -4.48 12.06
CA GLU A 57 29.06 -3.76 11.88
C GLU A 57 28.60 -4.05 10.46
N ASP A 58 27.57 -4.88 10.35
CA ASP A 58 27.06 -5.34 9.07
C ASP A 58 26.37 -4.17 8.39
N ILE A 59 27.17 -3.30 7.74
CA ILE A 59 26.67 -2.17 6.96
C ILE A 59 25.68 -2.62 5.88
N THR A 60 25.74 -3.88 5.48
CA THR A 60 24.79 -4.52 4.56
C THR A 60 23.37 -4.44 5.11
N HIS A 61 23.19 -4.71 6.41
CA HIS A 61 21.89 -4.61 7.06
C HIS A 61 21.31 -3.19 6.94
N LEU A 62 22.12 -2.14 7.16
CA LEU A 62 21.67 -0.75 7.05
C LEU A 62 21.29 -0.38 5.61
N ILE A 63 22.06 -0.87 4.63
CA ILE A 63 21.77 -0.67 3.20
C ILE A 63 20.43 -1.33 2.85
N ILE A 64 20.25 -2.60 3.22
CA ILE A 64 19.03 -3.36 2.97
C ILE A 64 17.82 -2.74 3.67
N GLN A 65 17.97 -2.26 4.91
CA GLN A 65 16.90 -1.56 5.62
C GLN A 65 16.43 -0.30 4.86
N LYS A 66 17.37 0.48 4.30
CA LYS A 66 17.03 1.64 3.47
C LYS A 66 16.33 1.24 2.17
N LEU A 67 16.78 0.17 1.53
CA LEU A 67 16.17 -0.37 0.31
C LEU A 67 14.75 -0.87 0.56
N ILE A 68 14.49 -1.52 1.69
CA ILE A 68 13.15 -1.95 2.10
C ILE A 68 12.23 -0.75 2.31
N GLY A 69 12.72 0.33 2.91
CA GLY A 69 11.96 1.58 3.03
C GLY A 69 11.50 2.09 1.66
N LYS A 70 12.43 2.18 0.70
CA LYS A 70 12.11 2.56 -0.69
C LYS A 70 11.11 1.62 -1.36
N TYR A 71 11.23 0.31 -1.12
CA TYR A 71 10.32 -0.70 -1.64
C TYR A 71 8.89 -0.47 -1.14
N PHE A 72 8.72 -0.20 0.16
CA PHE A 72 7.40 0.14 0.73
C PHE A 72 6.85 1.47 0.22
N ASP A 73 7.72 2.45 -0.04
CA ASP A 73 7.35 3.72 -0.66
C ASP A 73 7.09 3.61 -2.17
N ALA A 74 7.27 2.42 -2.77
CA ALA A 74 7.16 2.16 -4.20
C ALA A 74 8.09 3.04 -5.07
N THR A 75 9.27 3.37 -4.55
CA THR A 75 10.30 4.17 -5.24
C THR A 75 11.57 3.39 -5.57
N SER A 76 11.59 2.08 -5.30
CA SER A 76 12.70 1.17 -5.62
C SER A 76 12.86 0.94 -7.13
N SER A 77 14.09 0.70 -7.56
CA SER A 77 14.38 0.20 -8.90
C SER A 77 14.40 -1.34 -8.95
N GLN A 78 14.28 -1.91 -10.15
CA GLN A 78 14.35 -3.36 -10.35
C GLN A 78 15.69 -3.96 -9.89
N GLU A 79 16.79 -3.22 -10.05
CA GLU A 79 18.13 -3.65 -9.60
C GLU A 79 18.22 -3.67 -8.07
N GLU A 80 17.67 -2.66 -7.40
CA GLU A 80 17.61 -2.61 -5.93
C GLU A 80 16.76 -3.76 -5.38
N GLU A 81 15.63 -4.08 -6.00
CA GLU A 81 14.77 -5.19 -5.61
C GLU A 81 15.46 -6.55 -5.75
N GLN A 82 16.26 -6.75 -6.79
CA GLN A 82 17.08 -7.96 -6.94
C GLN A 82 18.04 -8.14 -5.77
N LEU A 83 18.70 -7.06 -5.31
CA LEU A 83 19.59 -7.10 -4.15
C LEU A 83 18.85 -7.46 -2.86
N ILE A 84 17.64 -6.93 -2.67
CA ILE A 84 16.78 -7.30 -1.53
C ILE A 84 16.50 -8.81 -1.58
N HIS A 85 16.05 -9.32 -2.73
CA HIS A 85 15.75 -10.74 -2.89
C HIS A 85 16.96 -11.65 -2.71
N GLU A 86 18.13 -11.25 -3.21
CA GLU A 86 19.39 -12.00 -3.05
C GLU A 86 19.83 -12.05 -1.58
N TYR A 87 19.72 -10.93 -0.85
CA TYR A 87 20.02 -10.87 0.57
C TYR A 87 19.11 -11.82 1.38
N PHE A 88 17.80 -11.79 1.14
CA PHE A 88 16.86 -12.67 1.85
C PHE A 88 16.87 -14.14 1.39
N ALA A 89 17.57 -14.45 0.29
CA ALA A 89 17.84 -15.83 -0.11
C ALA A 89 18.91 -16.50 0.76
N GLN A 90 19.78 -15.71 1.40
CA GLN A 90 20.80 -16.21 2.32
C GLN A 90 20.15 -16.73 3.62
N ASP A 91 20.75 -17.74 4.25
CA ASP A 91 20.21 -18.31 5.50
C ASP A 91 20.63 -17.52 6.76
N ALA A 92 21.75 -16.79 6.70
CA ALA A 92 22.23 -15.90 7.77
C ALA A 92 21.70 -14.47 7.53
N ILE A 93 20.66 -14.09 8.27
CA ILE A 93 20.02 -12.77 8.18
C ILE A 93 20.13 -12.08 9.54
N HIS A 94 20.45 -10.79 9.50
CA HIS A 94 20.52 -9.93 10.70
C HIS A 94 19.19 -9.91 11.47
N ASP A 95 19.25 -9.82 12.80
CA ASP A 95 18.11 -10.05 13.70
C ASP A 95 16.92 -9.12 13.40
N ASP A 96 17.19 -7.83 13.15
CA ASP A 96 16.20 -6.80 12.85
C ASP A 96 15.44 -7.02 11.52
N LEU A 97 16.07 -7.68 10.54
CA LEU A 97 15.48 -7.95 9.21
C LEU A 97 14.73 -9.28 9.15
N LYS A 98 14.81 -10.12 10.19
CA LYS A 98 14.18 -11.45 10.19
C LYS A 98 12.67 -11.38 9.95
N CYS A 99 12.00 -10.31 10.38
CA CYS A 99 10.57 -10.12 10.19
C CYS A 99 10.16 -10.05 8.71
N TYR A 100 11.04 -9.54 7.82
CA TYR A 100 10.78 -9.41 6.39
C TYR A 100 11.09 -10.68 5.59
N LYS A 101 11.73 -11.69 6.20
CA LYS A 101 12.13 -12.93 5.52
C LYS A 101 10.97 -13.63 4.81
N CYS A 102 9.81 -13.71 5.47
CA CYS A 102 8.63 -14.36 4.90
C CYS A 102 8.14 -13.67 3.63
N LEU A 103 8.25 -12.33 3.55
CA LEU A 103 7.80 -11.54 2.41
C LEU A 103 8.63 -11.86 1.17
N PHE A 104 9.96 -11.84 1.30
CA PHE A 104 10.86 -11.95 0.15
C PHE A 104 11.17 -13.41 -0.24
N ARG A 105 11.11 -14.37 0.69
CA ARG A 105 11.37 -15.79 0.43
C ARG A 105 10.20 -16.50 -0.26
N SER A 106 8.96 -16.08 -0.04
CA SER A 106 7.79 -16.72 -0.66
C SER A 106 7.74 -16.59 -2.18
N PHE A 107 8.30 -15.52 -2.75
CA PHE A 107 8.29 -15.27 -4.19
C PHE A 107 9.07 -16.32 -4.99
N GLN A 108 10.21 -16.81 -4.47
CA GLN A 108 10.96 -17.88 -5.12
C GLN A 108 10.17 -19.19 -5.20
N LEU A 109 9.42 -19.51 -4.14
CA LEU A 109 8.60 -20.72 -4.10
C LEU A 109 7.39 -20.62 -5.05
N MET A 110 6.76 -19.44 -5.12
CA MET A 110 5.60 -19.19 -5.99
C MET A 110 5.97 -19.15 -7.47
N GLY A 111 7.15 -18.66 -7.83
CA GLY A 111 7.63 -18.63 -9.23
C GLY A 111 7.83 -20.01 -9.86
N GLN A 112 7.99 -21.06 -9.05
CA GLN A 112 8.12 -22.44 -9.54
C GLN A 112 6.78 -23.16 -9.72
N VAL A 113 5.66 -22.57 -9.28
CA VAL A 113 4.34 -23.17 -9.47
C VAL A 113 3.89 -22.96 -10.91
N GLN A 114 4.35 -23.83 -11.80
CA GLN A 114 3.78 -23.97 -13.13
C GLN A 114 2.34 -24.47 -12.97
N PHE A 115 1.36 -23.62 -13.28
CA PHE A 115 -0.05 -24.00 -13.30
C PHE A 115 -0.30 -24.93 -14.51
N ASN A 116 0.13 -26.19 -14.41
CA ASN A 116 -0.09 -27.22 -15.42
C ASN A 116 -1.43 -27.94 -15.23
N LYS A 117 -2.40 -27.29 -14.58
CA LYS A 117 -3.75 -27.81 -14.58
C LYS A 117 -4.38 -27.35 -15.90
N PRO A 118 -4.74 -28.26 -16.82
CA PRO A 118 -5.55 -27.87 -17.95
C PRO A 118 -6.80 -27.22 -17.37
N LEU A 119 -6.95 -25.91 -17.62
CA LEU A 119 -8.19 -25.21 -17.33
C LEU A 119 -9.21 -25.86 -18.25
N MET A 120 -9.85 -26.92 -17.77
CA MET A 120 -11.13 -27.37 -18.28
C MET A 120 -12.12 -26.29 -17.89
N LEU A 121 -12.04 -25.16 -18.59
CA LEU A 121 -13.17 -24.28 -18.75
C LEU A 121 -14.24 -25.20 -19.33
N LYS A 122 -15.18 -25.61 -18.48
CA LYS A 122 -16.40 -26.23 -18.95
C LYS A 122 -17.04 -25.15 -19.78
N GLN A 123 -16.73 -25.15 -21.08
CA GLN A 123 -17.46 -24.41 -22.08
C GLN A 123 -18.86 -24.96 -21.94
N SER A 124 -19.68 -24.27 -21.13
CA SER A 124 -21.12 -24.41 -21.26
C SER A 124 -21.37 -24.30 -22.75
N PRO A 125 -22.09 -25.25 -23.39
CA PRO A 125 -22.37 -25.17 -24.81
C PRO A 125 -22.81 -23.73 -25.04
N ALA A 126 -22.07 -23.00 -25.87
CA ALA A 126 -22.37 -21.61 -26.15
C ALA A 126 -23.84 -21.63 -26.54
N SER A 127 -24.71 -21.19 -25.65
CA SER A 127 -26.14 -21.18 -25.94
C SER A 127 -26.20 -20.23 -27.11
N GLU A 128 -26.46 -20.77 -28.31
CA GLU A 128 -26.63 -19.97 -29.49
C GLU A 128 -27.66 -18.92 -29.10
N SER A 129 -27.19 -17.72 -28.83
CA SER A 129 -28.05 -16.62 -28.47
C SER A 129 -28.85 -16.41 -29.72
N ARG A 130 -30.10 -16.91 -29.75
CA ARG A 130 -31.02 -16.66 -30.84
C ARG A 130 -31.09 -15.15 -30.97
N ILE A 131 -30.40 -14.62 -31.96
CA ILE A 131 -30.43 -13.21 -32.29
C ILE A 131 -31.80 -13.02 -32.91
N ILE A 132 -32.81 -12.78 -32.07
CA ILE A 132 -34.15 -12.46 -32.55
C ILE A 132 -33.98 -11.14 -33.30
N SER A 133 -34.12 -11.17 -34.62
CA SER A 133 -33.92 -9.99 -35.45
C SER A 133 -35.01 -8.96 -35.11
N LEU A 134 -34.64 -7.91 -34.39
CA LEU A 134 -35.52 -6.79 -34.01
C LEU A 134 -35.92 -5.89 -35.20
N THR A 135 -35.73 -6.36 -36.45
CA THR A 135 -35.95 -5.57 -37.66
C THR A 135 -37.42 -5.14 -37.80
N TRP A 136 -38.37 -5.99 -37.39
CA TRP A 136 -39.80 -5.65 -37.40
C TRP A 136 -40.20 -4.73 -36.23
N ILE A 137 -39.49 -4.81 -35.10
CA ILE A 137 -39.70 -3.91 -33.96
C ILE A 137 -39.26 -2.49 -34.31
N ARG A 138 -38.19 -2.32 -35.10
CA ARG A 138 -37.76 -0.99 -35.60
C ARG A 138 -38.83 -0.32 -36.45
N VAL A 139 -39.48 -1.08 -37.33
CA VAL A 139 -40.58 -0.57 -38.18
C VAL A 139 -41.81 -0.24 -37.34
N ALA A 140 -42.19 -1.10 -36.40
CA ALA A 140 -43.29 -0.85 -35.49
C ALA A 140 -43.06 0.39 -34.61
N ALA A 141 -41.85 0.57 -34.07
CA ALA A 141 -41.50 1.72 -33.24
C ALA A 141 -41.58 3.03 -34.04
N ALA A 142 -41.09 3.05 -35.29
CA ALA A 142 -41.19 4.22 -36.15
C ALA A 142 -42.66 4.59 -36.45
N ALA A 143 -43.50 3.61 -36.76
CA ALA A 143 -44.93 3.83 -37.00
C ALA A 143 -45.62 4.40 -35.75
N VAL A 144 -45.34 3.86 -34.55
CA VAL A 144 -45.89 4.37 -33.29
C VAL A 144 -45.43 5.81 -33.03
N ILE A 145 -44.14 6.12 -33.24
CA ILE A 145 -43.63 7.49 -33.08
C ILE A 145 -44.30 8.45 -34.06
N PHE A 146 -44.53 8.06 -35.32
CA PHE A 146 -45.24 8.90 -36.27
C PHE A 146 -46.71 9.10 -35.92
N VAL A 147 -47.40 8.08 -35.43
CA VAL A 147 -48.81 8.20 -35.02
C VAL A 147 -48.93 9.04 -33.74
N VAL A 148 -48.14 8.75 -32.71
CA VAL A 148 -48.18 9.49 -31.44
C VAL A 148 -47.67 10.92 -31.64
N GLY A 149 -46.57 11.10 -32.38
CA GLY A 149 -46.02 12.40 -32.73
C GLY A 149 -46.98 13.20 -33.61
N GLY A 150 -47.63 12.56 -34.58
CA GLY A 150 -48.66 13.18 -35.43
C GLY A 150 -49.88 13.63 -34.63
N LEU A 151 -50.39 12.78 -33.73
CA LEU A 151 -51.49 13.13 -32.83
C LEU A 151 -51.09 14.23 -31.83
N PHE A 152 -49.86 14.19 -31.31
CA PHE A 152 -49.33 15.21 -30.41
C PHE A 152 -49.19 16.56 -31.10
N LEU A 153 -48.60 16.59 -32.31
CA LEU A 153 -48.48 17.82 -33.10
C LEU A 153 -49.86 18.34 -33.52
N PHE A 154 -50.78 17.47 -33.93
CA PHE A 154 -52.15 17.87 -34.25
C PHE A 154 -52.87 18.47 -33.05
N LYS A 155 -52.73 17.87 -31.87
CA LYS A 155 -53.28 18.42 -30.63
C LYS A 155 -52.58 19.72 -30.22
N SER A 156 -51.26 19.81 -30.38
CA SER A 156 -50.44 20.99 -30.05
C SER A 156 -50.75 22.19 -30.95
N LEU A 157 -50.92 21.97 -32.26
CA LEU A 157 -51.31 23.02 -33.22
C LEU A 157 -52.74 23.50 -32.98
N ASN A 158 -53.63 22.62 -32.51
CA ASN A 158 -55.02 22.97 -32.17
C ASN A 158 -55.20 23.40 -30.70
N GLN A 159 -54.11 23.49 -29.92
CA GLN A 159 -54.16 23.92 -28.53
C GLN A 159 -53.88 25.42 -28.47
N GLU A 160 -54.96 26.21 -28.44
CA GLU A 160 -54.95 27.62 -28.06
C GLU A 160 -54.08 27.81 -26.80
N GLN A 161 -53.19 28.79 -26.90
CA GLN A 161 -52.10 29.10 -25.98
C GLN A 161 -52.59 29.31 -24.53
N SER A 162 -52.61 28.24 -23.73
CA SER A 162 -52.91 28.33 -22.30
C SER A 162 -51.67 28.07 -21.43
N ALA A 163 -51.04 29.19 -21.04
CA ALA A 163 -50.17 29.49 -19.90
C ALA A 163 -48.87 28.67 -19.64
N PRO A 164 -47.70 29.33 -19.50
CA PRO A 164 -46.45 28.67 -19.14
C PRO A 164 -46.44 28.15 -17.69
N MET A 165 -45.97 26.92 -17.54
CA MET A 165 -45.81 26.18 -16.29
C MET A 165 -44.91 26.88 -15.26
N ALA A 166 -45.42 26.92 -14.03
CA ALA A 166 -44.78 27.07 -12.72
C ALA A 166 -43.26 27.37 -12.70
N LYS A 167 -42.94 28.66 -12.63
CA LYS A 167 -41.66 29.16 -12.11
C LYS A 167 -41.57 28.75 -10.63
N ALA A 168 -40.46 28.13 -10.20
CA ALA A 168 -40.18 27.85 -8.80
C ALA A 168 -40.39 29.13 -7.98
N ARG A 169 -41.44 29.16 -7.15
CA ARG A 169 -41.75 30.31 -6.28
C ARG A 169 -40.83 30.26 -5.08
N TYR A 170 -39.74 31.00 -5.14
CA TYR A 170 -39.17 31.59 -3.93
C TYR A 170 -40.23 32.56 -3.40
N ILE A 171 -40.70 32.34 -2.18
CA ILE A 171 -41.58 33.27 -1.49
C ILE A 171 -40.65 34.17 -0.70
N GLU A 172 -40.39 35.37 -1.22
CA GLU A 172 -39.81 36.45 -0.43
C GLU A 172 -40.98 37.13 0.28
N PRO A 173 -41.16 36.94 1.59
CA PRO A 173 -42.24 37.60 2.31
C PRO A 173 -42.00 39.11 2.27
N GLU A 174 -42.97 39.87 1.76
CA GLU A 174 -42.86 41.33 1.62
C GLU A 174 -42.89 42.05 2.98
N ASN A 175 -43.42 41.38 4.02
CA ASN A 175 -43.59 41.94 5.36
C ASN A 175 -42.96 41.03 6.43
N PRO A 176 -42.22 41.57 7.41
CA PRO A 176 -41.65 40.80 8.52
C PRO A 176 -42.67 39.98 9.33
N GLU A 177 -43.91 40.44 9.45
CA GLU A 177 -44.96 39.72 10.20
C GLU A 177 -45.40 38.43 9.49
N GLU A 178 -45.57 38.49 8.17
CA GLU A 178 -45.94 37.32 7.34
C GLU A 178 -44.81 36.27 7.30
N ALA A 179 -43.55 36.72 7.27
CA ALA A 179 -42.38 35.85 7.37
C ALA A 179 -42.38 35.06 8.70
N LEU A 180 -42.74 35.74 9.79
CA LEU A 180 -42.82 35.13 11.12
C LEU A 180 -43.94 34.08 11.17
N GLU A 181 -45.11 34.37 10.61
CA GLU A 181 -46.20 33.38 10.55
C GLU A 181 -45.83 32.14 9.74
N MET A 182 -45.22 32.31 8.56
CA MET A 182 -44.78 31.18 7.73
C MET A 182 -43.71 30.34 8.43
N THR A 183 -42.76 30.97 9.12
CA THR A 183 -41.72 30.24 9.87
C THR A 183 -42.30 29.51 11.07
N LEU A 184 -43.27 30.10 11.79
CA LEU A 184 -44.01 29.41 12.85
C LEU A 184 -44.80 28.22 12.32
N GLN A 185 -45.43 28.36 11.16
CA GLN A 185 -46.16 27.27 10.51
C GLN A 185 -45.22 26.13 10.10
N ALA A 186 -44.06 26.46 9.52
CA ALA A 186 -43.03 25.49 9.17
C ALA A 186 -42.48 24.78 10.41
N LEU A 187 -42.19 25.53 11.48
CA LEU A 187 -41.73 24.97 12.76
C LEU A 187 -42.78 24.05 13.38
N ALA A 188 -44.05 24.44 13.35
CA ALA A 188 -45.15 23.61 13.82
C ALA A 188 -45.28 22.32 12.98
N MET A 189 -45.03 22.40 11.67
CA MET A 189 -45.02 21.22 10.80
C MET A 189 -43.87 20.27 11.16
N VAL A 190 -42.65 20.80 11.37
CA VAL A 190 -41.48 20.03 11.80
C VAL A 190 -41.74 19.36 13.15
N SER A 191 -42.29 20.09 14.13
CA SER A 191 -42.64 19.55 15.45
C SER A 191 -43.64 18.39 15.35
N ARG A 192 -44.70 18.53 14.53
CA ARG A 192 -45.67 17.45 14.29
C ARG A 192 -45.00 16.21 13.66
N LYS A 193 -44.06 16.40 12.74
CA LYS A 193 -43.33 15.29 12.11
C LYS A 193 -42.41 14.59 13.10
N TYR A 194 -41.72 15.35 13.95
CA TYR A 194 -40.86 14.81 15.01
C TYR A 194 -41.65 13.94 15.98
N LYS A 195 -42.75 14.47 16.53
CA LYS A 195 -43.63 13.73 17.46
C LYS A 195 -44.17 12.43 16.83
N LYS A 196 -44.61 12.50 15.56
CA LYS A 196 -45.06 11.31 14.82
C LYS A 196 -43.93 10.28 14.64
N GLY A 197 -42.70 10.73 14.38
CA GLY A 197 -41.53 9.86 14.30
C GLY A 197 -41.21 9.18 15.64
N GLU A 198 -41.26 9.91 16.75
CA GLU A 198 -41.04 9.37 18.09
C GLU A 198 -42.10 8.32 18.46
N GLU A 199 -43.38 8.60 18.19
CA GLU A 199 -44.47 7.64 18.41
C GLU A 199 -44.28 6.35 17.60
N GLN A 200 -43.85 6.46 16.34
CA GLN A 200 -43.53 5.31 15.49
C GLN A 200 -42.35 4.49 16.04
N LEU A 201 -41.30 5.15 16.54
CA LEU A 201 -40.15 4.49 17.16
C LEU A 201 -40.55 3.77 18.44
N LEU A 202 -41.32 4.41 19.32
CA LEU A 202 -41.83 3.80 20.55
C LEU A 202 -42.75 2.61 20.24
N GLN A 203 -43.60 2.72 19.23
CA GLN A 203 -44.45 1.62 18.78
C GLN A 203 -43.60 0.45 18.26
N GLY A 204 -42.58 0.73 17.45
CA GLY A 204 -41.62 -0.28 16.98
C GLY A 204 -40.84 -0.93 18.11
N MET A 205 -40.41 -0.18 19.13
CA MET A 205 -39.74 -0.74 20.31
C MET A 205 -40.66 -1.64 21.14
N LYS A 206 -41.92 -1.24 21.33
CA LYS A 206 -42.92 -2.06 22.04
C LYS A 206 -43.20 -3.37 21.31
N THR A 207 -43.37 -3.35 19.98
CA THR A 207 -43.59 -4.58 19.19
C THR A 207 -42.38 -5.50 19.22
N MET A 208 -41.15 -4.97 19.15
CA MET A 208 -39.93 -5.76 19.30
C MET A 208 -39.79 -6.40 20.69
N ASN A 209 -40.10 -5.66 21.76
CA ASN A 209 -40.00 -6.21 23.13
C ASN A 209 -41.05 -7.31 23.37
N ASN A 210 -42.28 -7.12 22.91
CA ASN A 210 -43.35 -8.12 23.01
C ASN A 210 -43.05 -9.38 22.18
N ALA A 211 -42.49 -9.22 20.97
CA ALA A 211 -42.07 -10.35 20.13
C ALA A 211 -40.92 -11.16 20.75
N LYS A 212 -40.02 -10.51 21.51
CA LYS A 212 -38.92 -11.17 22.21
C LYS A 212 -39.36 -11.87 23.51
N GLY A 213 -40.48 -11.46 24.10
CA GLY A 213 -41.08 -12.07 25.30
C GLY A 213 -42.05 -13.23 25.03
N ALA A 214 -42.56 -13.39 23.81
CA ALA A 214 -43.50 -14.47 23.44
C ALA A 214 -42.83 -15.79 22.99
N GLY A 215 -41.50 -15.89 23.15
CA GLY A 215 -40.70 -17.05 22.75
C GLY A 215 -40.23 -17.95 23.90
N ASN A 216 -40.82 -17.84 25.10
CA ASN A 216 -40.67 -18.78 26.21
C ASN A 216 -42.03 -19.36 26.59
#